data_AF-A0A669CRC8-F1
#
_entry.id   AF-A0A669CRC8-F1
#
_cell.length_a   1.000
_cell.length_b   1.000
_cell.length_c   1.000
_cell.angle_alpha   90.00
_cell.angle_beta   90.00
_cell.angle_gamma   90.00
#
_symmetry.space_group_name_H-M   'P 1'
#
loop_
_entity.id
_entity.type
_entity.pdbx_description
1 polymer ?
#
loop_
_entity_poly.entity_id
_entity_poly.type
_entity_poly.pdbx_seq_one_letter_code
_entity_poly.pdbx_strand_id
1 'polypeptide(L)'
;MVTAFVSDSFCVMSVQHGLSPRAKLLLCTDFWSLFVVFLLADSLGLDQNHGGEYAAYESLIERFITALRTCEVDPYVVLDGGSDHTDKKLETVTQRAEQRIERAHRAAKDGGKENVLPIMTKWVFRQTLTRLKVPVAQCFGEADREIAALADKWQCPVLSNDSDFYIFNLSAGLLPISYFQWQDVNGNGSKSYIPCKRYYTSSFCIYFEIQCQLLPTFAALAGNDYVKLQKFIWSQFAPVASKPQSRLEGLLCWLKDFEEPEDALKAAVELMGGKSRKNKENMKKMLQSLSVGMEEYKLPRSSLMEFFIHGVIPLFLVEEFMGRIPDWMQLRVMQAWLPGDTLDVLLLHRLSLSTPVDHKDLPSVNLTSRPLRQVMYGLVLGKETSYKVEERDREGLQLKFIRIKPTFSRVAQRLQLNSLHEAELSERLQVLLEALG
;
A
#
# COMPACT_ATOMS: atom_id res chain seq x y z
N MET A 1 -2.57 12.74 -7.00
CA MET A 1 -2.36 14.17 -7.33
C MET A 1 -0.87 14.48 -7.44
N VAL A 2 -0.06 14.20 -6.42
CA VAL A 2 1.41 14.40 -6.45
C VAL A 2 2.07 13.58 -7.57
N THR A 3 1.78 12.28 -7.69
CA THR A 3 2.34 11.43 -8.77
C THR A 3 2.10 12.02 -10.17
N ALA A 4 0.88 12.49 -10.45
CA ALA A 4 0.54 13.11 -11.73
C ALA A 4 1.30 14.43 -11.94
N PHE A 5 1.30 15.30 -10.93
CA PHE A 5 2.00 16.58 -10.97
C PHE A 5 3.52 16.43 -11.22
N VAL A 6 4.16 15.47 -10.56
CA VAL A 6 5.58 15.18 -10.75
C VAL A 6 5.83 14.51 -12.11
N SER A 7 4.93 13.60 -12.54
CA SER A 7 5.06 12.92 -13.83
C SER A 7 4.92 13.85 -15.03
N ASP A 8 4.08 14.89 -14.92
CA ASP A 8 3.89 15.92 -15.95
C ASP A 8 5.09 16.88 -16.03
N SER A 9 5.89 16.95 -14.97
CA SER A 9 7.11 17.75 -14.89
C SER A 9 8.30 16.98 -15.47
N PHE A 10 8.33 16.78 -16.79
CA PHE A 10 9.36 15.96 -17.45
C PHE A 10 10.82 16.31 -17.07
N CYS A 11 11.09 17.57 -16.71
CA CYS A 11 12.41 18.06 -16.31
C CYS A 11 12.96 17.42 -15.02
N VAL A 12 12.11 16.84 -14.15
CA VAL A 12 12.56 16.20 -12.90
C VAL A 12 12.83 14.70 -13.03
N MET A 13 12.61 14.14 -14.23
CA MET A 13 12.87 12.74 -14.54
C MET A 13 14.14 12.60 -15.38
N SER A 14 15.10 11.81 -14.90
CA SER A 14 16.26 11.42 -15.71
C SER A 14 15.91 10.24 -16.61
N VAL A 15 16.24 10.34 -17.90
CA VAL A 15 16.19 9.20 -18.82
C VAL A 15 17.49 8.42 -18.63
N GLN A 16 17.38 7.17 -18.18
CA GLN A 16 18.52 6.25 -18.18
C GLN A 16 18.34 5.22 -19.27
N HIS A 17 19.44 4.88 -19.94
CA HIS A 17 19.48 3.83 -20.97
C HIS A 17 19.49 2.41 -20.36
N GLY A 18 19.05 2.24 -19.10
CA GLY A 18 18.93 0.94 -18.45
C GLY A 18 19.25 0.93 -16.96
N LEU A 19 18.71 -0.06 -16.24
CA LEU A 19 19.21 -0.50 -14.94
C LEU A 19 20.55 -1.25 -15.11
N SER A 20 21.51 -1.01 -14.21
CA SER A 20 22.82 -1.67 -14.24
C SER A 20 22.70 -3.18 -13.98
N PRO A 21 23.56 -4.03 -14.59
CA PRO A 21 23.64 -5.45 -14.23
C PRO A 21 23.99 -5.63 -12.74
N ARG A 22 23.38 -6.61 -12.08
CA ARG A 22 23.47 -6.96 -10.65
C ARG A 22 22.81 -5.97 -9.68
N ALA A 23 21.82 -5.21 -10.14
CA ALA A 23 21.05 -4.31 -9.28
C ALA A 23 19.97 -5.08 -8.51
N LYS A 24 19.86 -4.83 -7.20
CA LYS A 24 18.62 -5.13 -6.47
C LYS A 24 17.54 -4.14 -6.92
N LEU A 25 16.30 -4.58 -6.96
CA LEU A 25 15.13 -3.73 -7.21
C LEU A 25 14.07 -4.02 -6.16
N LEU A 26 13.71 -3.00 -5.38
CA LEU A 26 12.60 -3.09 -4.44
C LEU A 26 11.29 -2.80 -5.16
N LEU A 27 10.40 -3.77 -5.16
CA LEU A 27 9.04 -3.67 -5.68
C LEU A 27 8.12 -3.34 -4.50
N CYS A 28 7.56 -2.14 -4.53
CA CYS A 28 6.47 -1.80 -3.63
C CYS A 28 5.19 -2.43 -4.14
N THR A 29 4.53 -3.19 -3.27
CA THR A 29 3.20 -3.72 -3.53
C THR A 29 2.31 -3.35 -2.35
N ASP A 30 2.02 -2.06 -2.26
CA ASP A 30 0.96 -1.57 -1.38
C ASP A 30 -0.39 -2.16 -1.85
N PHE A 31 -1.34 -2.27 -0.93
CA PHE A 31 -2.64 -2.92 -1.18
C PHE A 31 -3.43 -2.24 -2.32
N TRP A 32 -3.05 -1.02 -2.69
CA TRP A 32 -3.51 -0.24 -3.83
C TRP A 32 -2.50 -0.25 -5.00
N SER A 33 -1.18 -0.40 -4.77
CA SER A 33 -0.13 -0.69 -5.79
C SER A 33 0.07 -2.14 -6.22
N LEU A 34 -0.92 -3.01 -5.97
CA LEU A 34 -1.31 -3.99 -7.00
C LEU A 34 -1.60 -3.34 -8.36
N PHE A 35 -1.55 -2.01 -8.46
CA PHE A 35 -1.26 -1.23 -9.66
C PHE A 35 -0.07 -1.74 -10.51
N VAL A 36 0.98 -2.36 -9.95
CA VAL A 36 2.04 -3.04 -10.76
C VAL A 36 1.37 -4.12 -11.61
N VAL A 37 0.65 -5.01 -10.95
CA VAL A 37 -0.14 -6.10 -11.53
C VAL A 37 -1.25 -5.59 -12.45
N PHE A 38 -1.88 -4.48 -12.07
CA PHE A 38 -2.98 -3.86 -12.79
C PHE A 38 -2.50 -3.23 -14.09
N LEU A 39 -1.35 -2.52 -14.10
CA LEU A 39 -0.75 -1.98 -15.31
C LEU A 39 -0.20 -3.10 -16.20
N LEU A 40 0.40 -4.13 -15.60
CA LEU A 40 0.80 -5.34 -16.31
C LEU A 40 -0.42 -5.97 -17.02
N ALA A 41 -1.56 -6.09 -16.34
CA ALA A 41 -2.78 -6.73 -16.85
C ALA A 41 -3.57 -5.85 -17.83
N ASP A 42 -3.69 -4.55 -17.57
CA ASP A 42 -4.42 -3.59 -18.40
C ASP A 42 -3.69 -3.34 -19.73
N SER A 43 -2.35 -3.31 -19.70
CA SER A 43 -1.52 -3.24 -20.92
C SER A 43 -1.72 -4.43 -21.88
N LEU A 44 -2.22 -5.56 -21.36
CA LEU A 44 -2.49 -6.77 -22.14
C LEU A 44 -3.99 -7.08 -22.29
N GLY A 45 -4.86 -6.21 -21.77
CA GLY A 45 -6.30 -6.33 -21.92
C GLY A 45 -6.94 -7.51 -21.19
N LEU A 46 -6.32 -8.04 -20.13
CA LEU A 46 -6.88 -9.15 -19.36
C LEU A 46 -8.28 -8.81 -18.82
N ASP A 47 -9.16 -9.80 -18.83
CA ASP A 47 -10.52 -9.61 -18.34
C ASP A 47 -10.54 -9.42 -16.82
N GLN A 48 -11.23 -8.36 -16.39
CA GLN A 48 -11.44 -7.99 -14.99
C GLN A 48 -12.90 -8.07 -14.57
N ASN A 49 -13.81 -8.14 -15.54
CA ASN A 49 -15.25 -8.07 -15.31
C ASN A 49 -15.86 -9.44 -15.02
N HIS A 50 -15.32 -10.51 -15.61
CA HIS A 50 -15.87 -11.87 -15.44
C HIS A 50 -15.01 -12.76 -14.53
N GLY A 51 -14.56 -12.19 -13.41
CA GLY A 51 -13.91 -12.98 -12.36
C GLY A 51 -12.41 -13.25 -12.57
N GLY A 52 -11.80 -12.76 -13.65
CA GLY A 52 -10.35 -12.70 -13.85
C GLY A 52 -9.75 -13.85 -14.66
N GLU A 53 -8.75 -13.55 -15.50
CA GLU A 53 -7.95 -14.54 -16.25
C GLU A 53 -6.67 -14.94 -15.49
N TYR A 54 -6.82 -15.74 -14.44
CA TYR A 54 -5.72 -16.03 -13.51
C TYR A 54 -4.50 -16.71 -14.14
N ALA A 55 -4.69 -17.60 -15.12
CA ALA A 55 -3.57 -18.26 -15.81
C ALA A 55 -2.77 -17.28 -16.70
N ALA A 56 -3.48 -16.39 -17.41
CA ALA A 56 -2.83 -15.35 -18.22
C ALA A 56 -2.10 -14.35 -17.32
N TYR A 57 -2.70 -14.03 -16.17
CA TYR A 57 -2.09 -13.18 -15.16
C TYR A 57 -0.84 -13.81 -14.51
N GLU A 58 -0.84 -15.12 -14.23
CA GLU A 58 0.36 -15.85 -13.81
C GLU A 58 1.47 -15.75 -14.86
N SER A 59 1.17 -16.04 -16.13
CA SER A 59 2.13 -15.95 -17.24
C SER A 59 2.72 -14.54 -17.39
N LEU A 60 1.91 -13.51 -17.15
CA LEU A 60 2.34 -12.12 -17.15
C LEU A 60 3.34 -11.82 -16.02
N ILE A 61 3.09 -12.29 -14.79
CA ILE A 61 4.05 -12.16 -13.68
C ILE A 61 5.36 -12.88 -14.03
N GLU A 62 5.29 -14.09 -14.60
CA GLU A 62 6.48 -14.84 -15.02
C GLU A 62 7.32 -14.07 -16.04
N ARG A 63 6.66 -13.50 -17.06
CA ARG A 63 7.33 -12.67 -18.07
C ARG A 63 7.98 -11.44 -17.45
N PHE A 64 7.30 -10.77 -16.53
CA PHE A 64 7.85 -9.60 -15.83
C PHE A 64 9.11 -9.96 -15.03
N ILE A 65 9.05 -11.01 -14.21
CA ILE A 65 10.21 -11.47 -13.44
C ILE A 65 11.33 -11.98 -14.35
N THR A 66 10.99 -12.62 -15.47
CA THR A 66 11.97 -13.06 -16.48
C THR A 66 12.67 -11.87 -17.14
N ALA A 67 11.95 -10.80 -17.45
CA ALA A 67 12.53 -9.57 -18.00
C ALA A 67 13.55 -8.96 -17.04
N LEU A 68 13.20 -8.86 -15.74
CA LEU A 68 14.12 -8.38 -14.70
C LEU A 68 15.40 -9.24 -14.63
N ARG A 69 15.23 -10.56 -14.54
CA ARG A 69 16.37 -11.50 -14.44
C ARG A 69 17.24 -11.52 -15.69
N THR A 70 16.65 -11.37 -16.88
CA THR A 70 17.37 -11.25 -18.16
C THR A 70 18.28 -10.03 -18.17
N CYS A 71 17.89 -8.96 -17.44
CA CYS A 71 18.68 -7.76 -17.26
C CYS A 71 19.58 -7.79 -16.01
N GLU A 72 19.76 -8.97 -15.40
CA GLU A 72 20.49 -9.16 -14.14
C GLU A 72 19.99 -8.27 -12.99
N VAL A 73 18.67 -8.04 -12.95
CA VAL A 73 18.00 -7.33 -11.86
C VAL A 73 17.35 -8.34 -10.91
N ASP A 74 17.71 -8.26 -9.62
CA ASP A 74 17.17 -9.11 -8.57
C ASP A 74 15.95 -8.44 -7.90
N PRO A 75 14.72 -8.91 -8.16
CA PRO A 75 13.52 -8.35 -7.54
C PRO A 75 13.39 -8.76 -6.07
N TYR A 76 13.05 -7.80 -5.22
CA TYR A 76 12.61 -8.01 -3.84
C TYR A 76 11.23 -7.38 -3.67
N VAL A 77 10.25 -8.14 -3.18
CA VAL A 77 8.87 -7.66 -3.05
C VAL A 77 8.56 -7.42 -1.58
N VAL A 78 8.02 -6.24 -1.28
CA VAL A 78 7.50 -5.91 0.05
C VAL A 78 6.01 -5.62 -0.05
N LEU A 79 5.24 -6.32 0.79
CA LEU A 79 3.79 -6.25 0.85
C LEU A 79 3.34 -5.51 2.11
N ASP A 80 2.23 -4.78 1.99
CA ASP A 80 1.52 -4.25 3.16
C ASP A 80 1.02 -5.36 4.10
N GLY A 81 1.02 -5.02 5.39
CA GLY A 81 0.47 -5.77 6.49
C GLY A 81 -0.99 -5.48 6.78
N GLY A 82 -1.31 -5.39 8.06
CA GLY A 82 -2.61 -4.96 8.54
C GLY A 82 -2.82 -3.45 8.39
N SER A 83 -4.07 -3.04 8.52
CA SER A 83 -4.50 -1.66 8.62
C SER A 83 -3.90 -0.98 9.85
N ASP A 84 -3.65 0.31 9.71
CA ASP A 84 -3.26 1.16 10.82
C ASP A 84 -4.32 1.16 11.94
N HIS A 85 -3.88 0.92 13.17
CA HIS A 85 -4.74 0.84 14.36
C HIS A 85 -5.24 2.20 14.86
N THR A 86 -4.63 3.29 14.40
CA THR A 86 -4.99 4.65 14.83
C THR A 86 -6.15 5.24 14.02
N ASP A 87 -6.76 4.45 13.13
CA ASP A 87 -7.88 4.83 12.27
C ASP A 87 -7.61 6.07 11.40
N LYS A 88 -6.35 6.49 11.24
CA LYS A 88 -5.98 7.71 10.49
C LYS A 88 -6.39 7.60 9.03
N LYS A 89 -6.17 6.43 8.41
CA LYS A 89 -6.54 6.14 7.02
C LYS A 89 -7.98 5.63 6.87
N LEU A 90 -8.75 5.53 7.96
CA LEU A 90 -10.09 4.95 7.94
C LEU A 90 -11.02 5.64 6.94
N GLU A 91 -11.01 6.98 6.91
CA GLU A 91 -11.83 7.76 5.98
C GLU A 91 -11.44 7.48 4.52
N THR A 92 -10.14 7.51 4.21
CA THR A 92 -9.62 7.22 2.87
C THR A 92 -9.99 5.81 2.43
N VAL A 93 -9.82 4.82 3.31
CA VAL A 93 -10.21 3.42 3.06
C VAL A 93 -11.72 3.30 2.81
N THR A 94 -12.53 4.01 3.58
CA THR A 94 -14.00 4.03 3.45
C THR A 94 -14.42 4.62 2.10
N GLN A 95 -13.93 5.81 1.76
CA GLN A 95 -14.22 6.47 0.48
C GLN A 95 -13.78 5.61 -0.71
N ARG A 96 -12.61 4.98 -0.64
CA ARG A 96 -12.12 4.08 -1.70
C ARG A 96 -12.99 2.83 -1.82
N ALA A 97 -13.51 2.29 -0.71
CA ALA A 97 -14.43 1.16 -0.72
C ALA A 97 -15.77 1.53 -1.37
N GLU A 98 -16.35 2.69 -1.03
CA GLU A 98 -17.56 3.22 -1.66
C GLU A 98 -17.37 3.41 -3.18
N GLN A 99 -16.26 4.05 -3.59
CA GLN A 99 -15.93 4.21 -5.00
C GLN A 99 -15.77 2.86 -5.72
N ARG A 100 -15.22 1.85 -5.04
CA ARG A 100 -15.08 0.49 -5.60
C ARG A 100 -16.44 -0.18 -5.81
N ILE A 101 -17.39 0.01 -4.90
CA ILE A 101 -18.77 -0.48 -5.05
C ILE A 101 -19.44 0.12 -6.30
N GLU A 102 -19.32 1.43 -6.47
CA GLU A 102 -19.87 2.12 -7.64
C GLU A 102 -19.23 1.64 -8.95
N ARG A 103 -17.90 1.49 -8.96
CA ARG A 103 -17.15 0.97 -10.12
C ARG A 103 -17.52 -0.47 -10.46
N ALA A 104 -17.65 -1.34 -9.45
CA ALA A 104 -18.09 -2.72 -9.61
C ALA A 104 -19.49 -2.80 -10.21
N HIS A 105 -20.42 -1.96 -9.74
CA HIS A 105 -21.77 -1.92 -10.29
C HIS A 105 -21.80 -1.45 -11.75
N ARG A 106 -21.06 -0.38 -12.09
CA ARG A 106 -20.96 0.10 -13.47
C ARG A 106 -20.36 -0.94 -14.40
N ALA A 107 -19.30 -1.64 -13.98
CA ALA A 107 -18.74 -2.75 -14.76
C ALA A 107 -19.76 -3.86 -15.01
N ALA A 108 -20.54 -4.23 -13.99
CA ALA A 108 -21.56 -5.27 -14.12
C ALA A 108 -22.74 -4.84 -14.99
N LYS A 109 -23.13 -3.57 -14.94
CA LYS A 109 -24.30 -3.03 -15.66
C LYS A 109 -23.98 -2.70 -17.12
N ASP A 110 -22.85 -2.02 -17.35
CA ASP A 110 -22.51 -1.42 -18.63
C ASP A 110 -21.46 -2.24 -19.40
N GLY A 111 -20.82 -3.23 -18.75
CA GLY A 111 -19.78 -4.07 -19.35
C GLY A 111 -18.43 -3.37 -19.54
N GLY A 112 -18.29 -2.12 -19.09
CA GLY A 112 -17.07 -1.32 -19.23
C GLY A 112 -15.93 -1.74 -18.31
N LYS A 113 -14.68 -1.40 -18.69
CA LYS A 113 -13.49 -1.60 -17.85
C LYS A 113 -13.45 -0.54 -16.75
N GLU A 114 -13.89 -0.89 -15.54
CA GLU A 114 -13.91 0.02 -14.38
C GLU A 114 -12.75 -0.24 -13.41
N ASN A 115 -11.73 -0.98 -13.84
CA ASN A 115 -10.52 -1.25 -13.08
C ASN A 115 -10.73 -1.98 -11.73
N VAL A 116 -11.67 -2.91 -11.69
CA VAL A 116 -12.03 -3.68 -10.49
C VAL A 116 -11.21 -4.96 -10.45
N LEU A 117 -10.44 -5.15 -9.37
CA LEU A 117 -9.52 -6.28 -9.25
C LEU A 117 -10.28 -7.60 -9.00
N PRO A 118 -10.00 -8.68 -9.76
CA PRO A 118 -10.52 -10.01 -9.45
C PRO A 118 -10.04 -10.51 -8.08
N ILE A 119 -10.89 -11.28 -7.38
CA ILE A 119 -10.66 -11.68 -5.96
C ILE A 119 -9.34 -12.43 -5.76
N MET A 120 -8.99 -13.37 -6.65
CA MET A 120 -7.82 -14.24 -6.44
C MET A 120 -6.50 -13.62 -6.89
N THR A 121 -6.51 -12.39 -7.39
CA THR A 121 -5.31 -11.73 -7.95
C THR A 121 -4.16 -11.67 -6.95
N LYS A 122 -4.44 -11.39 -5.67
CA LYS A 122 -3.43 -11.36 -4.60
C LYS A 122 -2.81 -12.73 -4.35
N TRP A 123 -3.63 -13.77 -4.36
CA TRP A 123 -3.18 -15.14 -4.12
C TRP A 123 -2.33 -15.65 -5.28
N VAL A 124 -2.79 -15.46 -6.52
CA VAL A 124 -2.03 -15.83 -7.72
C VAL A 124 -0.68 -15.10 -7.74
N PHE A 125 -0.65 -13.80 -7.39
CA PHE A 125 0.60 -13.05 -7.28
C PHE A 125 1.58 -13.68 -6.29
N ARG A 126 1.15 -13.88 -5.03
CA ARG A 126 1.99 -14.44 -3.95
C ARG A 126 2.49 -15.85 -4.29
N GLN A 127 1.60 -16.70 -4.80
CA GLN A 127 1.93 -18.08 -5.18
C GLN A 127 2.93 -18.10 -6.34
N THR A 128 2.73 -17.25 -7.36
CA THR A 128 3.62 -17.15 -8.51
C THR A 128 5.01 -16.67 -8.08
N LEU A 129 5.10 -15.61 -7.26
CA LEU A 129 6.38 -15.13 -6.72
C LEU A 129 7.11 -16.21 -5.92
N THR A 130 6.38 -16.94 -5.08
CA THR A 130 6.92 -18.05 -4.28
C THR A 130 7.48 -19.15 -5.18
N ARG A 131 6.73 -19.57 -6.20
CA ARG A 131 7.16 -20.57 -7.20
C ARG A 131 8.39 -20.11 -7.97
N LEU A 132 8.43 -18.84 -8.35
CA LEU A 132 9.56 -18.21 -9.03
C LEU A 132 10.75 -17.94 -8.10
N LYS A 133 10.64 -18.20 -6.79
CA LYS A 133 11.66 -17.95 -5.76
C LYS A 133 12.07 -16.47 -5.71
N VAL A 134 11.11 -15.57 -5.87
CA VAL A 134 11.32 -14.14 -5.60
C VAL A 134 11.26 -13.92 -4.09
N PRO A 135 12.25 -13.26 -3.47
CA PRO A 135 12.17 -12.89 -2.05
C PRO A 135 10.97 -11.97 -1.79
N VAL A 136 10.10 -12.39 -0.88
CA VAL A 136 8.93 -11.64 -0.45
C VAL A 136 8.99 -11.44 1.05
N ALA A 137 8.72 -10.22 1.49
CA ALA A 137 8.41 -9.92 2.89
C ALA A 137 7.07 -9.19 2.97
N GLN A 138 6.33 -9.40 4.06
CA GLN A 138 5.13 -8.64 4.35
C GLN A 138 5.29 -7.92 5.68
N CYS A 139 4.97 -6.63 5.70
CA CYS A 139 5.01 -5.81 6.90
C CYS A 139 3.87 -6.18 7.87
N PHE A 140 3.93 -5.66 9.09
CA PHE A 140 2.81 -5.73 10.04
C PHE A 140 1.81 -4.58 9.86
N GLY A 141 2.28 -3.46 9.30
CA GLY A 141 1.49 -2.32 8.86
C GLY A 141 1.87 -1.93 7.44
N GLU A 142 2.02 -0.63 7.18
CA GLU A 142 2.35 -0.10 5.86
C GLU A 142 3.80 -0.41 5.45
N ALA A 143 4.00 -0.68 4.16
CA ALA A 143 5.29 -1.04 3.61
C ALA A 143 6.20 0.16 3.30
N ASP A 144 5.65 1.35 3.09
CA ASP A 144 6.38 2.47 2.46
C ASP A 144 7.65 2.86 3.21
N ARG A 145 7.56 3.01 4.53
CA ARG A 145 8.70 3.37 5.39
C ARG A 145 9.76 2.29 5.44
N GLU A 146 9.35 1.02 5.49
CA GLU A 146 10.26 -0.13 5.46
C GLU A 146 10.97 -0.25 4.11
N ILE A 147 10.25 -0.04 3.01
CA ILE A 147 10.81 -0.01 1.66
C ILE A 147 11.81 1.13 1.52
N ALA A 148 11.47 2.34 1.98
CA ALA A 148 12.37 3.49 1.91
C ALA A 148 13.66 3.25 2.72
N ALA A 149 13.55 2.68 3.93
CA ALA A 149 14.70 2.32 4.74
C ALA A 149 15.57 1.22 4.12
N LEU A 150 14.95 0.19 3.53
CA LEU A 150 15.67 -0.85 2.78
C LEU A 150 16.37 -0.28 1.55
N ALA A 151 15.70 0.59 0.80
CA ALA A 151 16.23 1.21 -0.42
C ALA A 151 17.47 2.04 -0.13
N ASP A 152 17.43 2.85 0.94
CA ASP A 152 18.58 3.58 1.44
C ASP A 152 19.69 2.62 1.87
N LYS A 153 19.37 1.57 2.64
CA LYS A 153 20.39 0.66 3.16
C LYS A 153 21.08 -0.16 2.06
N TRP A 154 20.33 -0.63 1.07
CA TRP A 154 20.85 -1.41 -0.06
C TRP A 154 21.32 -0.55 -1.22
N GLN A 155 21.12 0.77 -1.16
CA GLN A 155 21.41 1.70 -2.25
C GLN A 155 20.79 1.22 -3.56
N CYS A 156 19.50 0.85 -3.50
CA CYS A 156 18.78 0.25 -4.62
C CYS A 156 17.48 1.00 -4.93
N PRO A 157 17.08 1.07 -6.22
CA PRO A 157 15.90 1.82 -6.61
C PRO A 157 14.61 1.14 -6.11
N VAL A 158 13.58 1.97 -5.94
CA VAL A 158 12.20 1.52 -5.66
C VAL A 158 11.39 1.60 -6.95
N LEU A 159 10.69 0.54 -7.32
CA LEU A 159 9.68 0.54 -8.38
C LEU A 159 8.29 0.70 -7.74
N SER A 160 7.68 1.86 -7.93
CA SER A 160 6.36 2.18 -7.36
C SER A 160 5.68 3.32 -8.13
N ASN A 161 4.36 3.42 -8.01
CA ASN A 161 3.60 4.63 -8.40
C ASN A 161 3.05 5.39 -7.19
N ASP A 162 3.33 4.92 -5.97
CA ASP A 162 2.92 5.62 -4.76
C ASP A 162 3.58 7.00 -4.70
N SER A 163 2.76 8.01 -4.41
CA SER A 163 3.21 9.38 -4.25
C SER A 163 4.18 9.56 -3.10
N ASP A 164 4.13 8.73 -2.06
CA ASP A 164 4.99 8.87 -0.88
C ASP A 164 6.47 8.67 -1.21
N PHE A 165 6.79 7.83 -2.21
CA PHE A 165 8.18 7.66 -2.68
C PHE A 165 8.75 8.85 -3.47
N TYR A 166 7.92 9.82 -3.85
CA TYR A 166 8.43 11.11 -4.38
C TYR A 166 8.88 12.05 -3.26
N ILE A 167 8.52 11.76 -2.01
CA ILE A 167 8.88 12.56 -0.83
C ILE A 167 10.07 11.94 -0.11
N PHE A 168 10.13 10.61 -0.01
CA PHE A 168 11.30 9.92 0.56
C PHE A 168 12.58 10.26 -0.21
N ASN A 169 13.63 10.59 0.53
CA ASN A 169 14.95 10.84 -0.04
C ASN A 169 15.65 9.53 -0.40
N LEU A 170 15.31 8.94 -1.55
CA LEU A 170 15.85 7.68 -2.02
C LEU A 170 17.14 7.90 -2.82
N SER A 171 18.28 7.45 -2.28
CA SER A 171 19.62 7.66 -2.89
C SER A 171 19.76 7.04 -4.28
N ALA A 172 19.14 5.88 -4.52
CA ALA A 172 19.13 5.19 -5.81
C ALA A 172 17.93 5.56 -6.70
N GLY A 173 17.05 6.44 -6.21
CA GLY A 173 15.91 7.00 -6.92
C GLY A 173 14.67 6.11 -6.97
N LEU A 174 13.56 6.74 -7.33
CA LEU A 174 12.29 6.08 -7.62
C LEU A 174 12.19 5.80 -9.13
N LEU A 175 11.70 4.62 -9.48
CA LEU A 175 11.31 4.23 -10.82
C LEU A 175 9.78 4.21 -10.88
N PRO A 176 9.13 5.21 -11.50
CA PRO A 176 7.70 5.17 -11.69
C PRO A 176 7.32 4.04 -12.65
N ILE A 177 6.37 3.20 -12.24
CA ILE A 177 5.94 2.02 -13.01
C ILE A 177 5.44 2.42 -14.40
N SER A 178 4.77 3.57 -14.51
CA SER A 178 4.27 4.11 -15.79
C SER A 178 5.36 4.32 -16.85
N TYR A 179 6.62 4.49 -16.42
CA TYR A 179 7.76 4.68 -17.30
C TYR A 179 8.70 3.47 -17.35
N PHE A 180 8.34 2.35 -16.70
CA PHE A 180 9.17 1.15 -16.65
C PHE A 180 8.80 0.18 -17.78
N GLN A 181 9.53 0.25 -18.90
CA GLN A 181 9.20 -0.47 -20.14
C GLN A 181 9.70 -1.92 -20.13
N TRP A 182 9.26 -2.69 -19.15
CA TRP A 182 9.70 -4.07 -18.92
C TRP A 182 9.39 -5.03 -20.09
N GLN A 183 8.40 -4.70 -20.94
CA GLN A 183 8.08 -5.48 -22.15
C GLN A 183 9.12 -5.29 -23.25
N ASP A 184 9.79 -4.13 -23.26
CA ASP A 184 10.74 -3.72 -24.27
C ASP A 184 12.17 -3.95 -23.77
N VAL A 185 12.47 -5.19 -23.36
CA VAL A 185 13.84 -5.57 -23.00
C VAL A 185 14.73 -5.38 -24.22
N ASN A 186 15.67 -4.45 -24.11
CA ASN A 186 16.60 -4.10 -25.18
C ASN A 186 17.96 -4.73 -24.92
N GLY A 187 18.67 -5.08 -26.00
CA GLY A 187 20.02 -5.64 -25.94
C GLY A 187 21.05 -4.63 -26.45
N ASN A 188 22.18 -4.53 -25.76
CA ASN A 188 23.38 -3.89 -26.27
C ASN A 188 24.57 -4.86 -26.11
N GLY A 189 24.88 -5.59 -27.19
CA GLY A 189 25.90 -6.64 -27.17
C GLY A 189 25.50 -7.79 -26.25
N SER A 190 26.33 -8.07 -25.22
CA SER A 190 26.10 -9.15 -24.26
C SER A 190 25.22 -8.76 -23.06
N LYS A 191 24.71 -7.53 -23.01
CA LYS A 191 23.93 -7.03 -21.86
C LYS A 191 22.52 -6.64 -22.31
N SER A 192 21.55 -7.04 -21.50
CA SER A 192 20.15 -6.64 -21.66
C SER A 192 19.79 -5.57 -20.64
N TYR A 193 18.85 -4.70 -20.98
CA TYR A 193 18.35 -3.66 -20.08
C TYR A 193 16.86 -3.37 -20.31
N ILE A 194 16.22 -2.83 -19.28
CA ILE A 194 14.85 -2.31 -19.33
C ILE A 194 14.92 -0.78 -19.41
N PRO A 195 14.36 -0.16 -20.47
CA PRO A 195 14.24 1.29 -20.52
C PRO A 195 13.35 1.80 -19.38
N CYS A 196 13.83 2.82 -18.67
CA CYS A 196 13.08 3.42 -17.56
C CYS A 196 13.40 4.89 -17.37
N LYS A 197 12.48 5.61 -16.71
CA LYS A 197 12.77 6.92 -16.12
C LYS A 197 13.03 6.78 -14.63
N ARG A 198 13.95 7.59 -14.12
CA ARG A 198 14.31 7.63 -12.70
C ARG A 198 14.13 9.03 -12.13
N TYR A 199 13.44 9.09 -11.01
CA TYR A 199 13.18 10.28 -10.22
C TYR A 199 14.17 10.37 -9.05
N TYR A 200 14.65 11.59 -8.80
CA TYR A 200 15.41 11.95 -7.61
C TYR A 200 14.78 13.18 -6.96
N THR A 201 14.61 13.14 -5.65
CA THR A 201 14.19 14.28 -4.82
C THR A 201 15.08 15.51 -5.06
N SER A 202 16.39 15.31 -5.20
CA SER A 202 17.34 16.39 -5.49
C SER A 202 17.04 17.10 -6.82
N SER A 203 16.65 16.36 -7.86
CA SER A 203 16.28 16.95 -9.16
C SER A 203 15.00 17.79 -9.04
N PHE A 204 14.04 17.31 -8.26
CA PHE A 204 12.82 18.06 -7.95
C PHE A 204 13.10 19.33 -7.16
N CYS A 205 13.94 19.24 -6.13
CA CYS A 205 14.35 20.37 -5.32
C CYS A 205 15.11 21.43 -6.12
N ILE A 206 16.00 21.02 -7.03
CA ILE A 206 16.70 21.94 -7.93
C ILE A 206 15.71 22.65 -8.86
N TYR A 207 14.78 21.90 -9.46
CA TYR A 207 13.83 22.46 -10.43
C TYR A 207 12.86 23.47 -9.81
N PHE A 208 12.34 23.18 -8.60
CA PHE A 208 11.43 24.07 -7.89
C PHE A 208 12.15 25.05 -6.93
N GLU A 209 13.48 24.99 -6.87
CA GLU A 209 14.33 25.79 -5.99
C GLU A 209 13.93 25.69 -4.50
N ILE A 210 13.54 24.50 -4.05
CA ILE A 210 13.18 24.24 -2.64
C ILE A 210 14.27 23.43 -1.93
N GLN A 211 14.40 23.62 -0.62
CA GLN A 211 15.31 22.80 0.18
C GLN A 211 14.78 21.36 0.33
N CYS A 212 15.66 20.36 0.22
CA CYS A 212 15.27 18.94 0.32
C CYS A 212 14.60 18.60 1.67
N GLN A 213 15.01 19.26 2.75
CA GLN A 213 14.42 19.06 4.08
C GLN A 213 12.97 19.55 4.19
N LEU A 214 12.49 20.35 3.24
CA LEU A 214 11.10 20.83 3.18
C LEU A 214 10.15 19.85 2.46
N LEU A 215 10.63 18.76 1.86
CA LEU A 215 9.77 17.81 1.16
C LEU A 215 8.71 17.17 2.07
N PRO A 216 9.02 16.74 3.32
CA PRO A 216 7.99 16.28 4.25
C PRO A 216 6.97 17.38 4.56
N THR A 217 7.41 18.65 4.72
CA THR A 217 6.54 19.80 4.93
C THR A 217 5.60 20.03 3.75
N PHE A 218 6.14 19.95 2.53
CA PHE A 218 5.36 20.00 1.29
C PHE A 218 4.27 18.92 1.27
N ALA A 219 4.62 17.67 1.57
CA ALA A 219 3.67 16.56 1.60
C ALA A 219 2.55 16.78 2.64
N ALA A 220 2.92 17.20 3.85
CA ALA A 220 1.95 17.47 4.93
C ALA A 220 1.00 18.62 4.57
N LEU A 221 1.49 19.72 3.97
CA LEU A 221 0.68 20.89 3.57
C LEU A 221 -0.16 20.66 2.31
N ALA A 222 0.30 19.79 1.40
CA ALA A 222 -0.47 19.35 0.24
C ALA A 222 -1.71 18.54 0.66
N GLY A 223 -1.65 17.93 1.85
CA GLY A 223 -2.62 17.00 2.39
C GLY A 223 -2.21 15.57 2.04
N ASN A 224 -1.46 14.95 2.95
CA ASN A 224 -1.17 13.53 2.92
C ASN A 224 -2.21 12.76 3.76
N ASP A 225 -2.08 11.43 3.83
CA ASP A 225 -3.02 10.57 4.56
C ASP A 225 -3.12 10.89 6.08
N TYR A 226 -2.18 11.67 6.61
CA TYR A 226 -2.06 11.99 8.04
C TYR A 226 -2.63 13.38 8.40
N VAL A 227 -2.76 14.25 7.41
CA VAL A 227 -3.08 15.67 7.62
C VAL A 227 -4.33 16.07 6.83
N LYS A 228 -5.44 16.27 7.54
CA LYS A 228 -6.70 16.81 6.98
C LYS A 228 -6.77 18.32 7.19
N LEU A 229 -6.07 19.08 6.35
CA LEU A 229 -6.20 20.53 6.33
C LEU A 229 -7.48 20.96 5.60
N GLN A 230 -8.10 22.06 6.07
CA GLN A 230 -9.06 22.77 5.23
C GLN A 230 -8.36 23.19 3.93
N LYS A 231 -9.06 23.08 2.79
CA LYS A 231 -8.48 23.37 1.48
C LYS A 231 -8.06 24.84 1.39
N PHE A 232 -6.82 25.12 1.75
CA PHE A 232 -6.20 26.42 1.53
C PHE A 232 -5.91 26.60 0.03
N ILE A 233 -6.10 27.82 -0.47
CA ILE A 233 -5.98 28.16 -1.89
C ILE A 233 -4.51 28.41 -2.22
N TRP A 234 -3.70 27.36 -2.19
CA TRP A 234 -2.27 27.45 -2.52
C TRP A 234 -2.02 27.98 -3.94
N SER A 235 -2.96 27.80 -4.86
CA SER A 235 -2.88 28.30 -6.24
C SER A 235 -2.73 29.82 -6.35
N GLN A 236 -3.03 30.58 -5.28
CA GLN A 236 -2.81 32.03 -5.26
C GLN A 236 -1.33 32.42 -5.35
N PHE A 237 -0.42 31.50 -5.04
CA PHE A 237 1.03 31.69 -5.12
C PHE A 237 1.63 31.15 -6.43
N ALA A 238 0.80 30.55 -7.29
CA ALA A 238 1.27 30.01 -8.56
C ALA A 238 1.58 31.15 -9.56
N PRO A 239 2.58 30.99 -10.45
CA PRO A 239 2.88 31.98 -11.48
C PRO A 239 1.66 32.25 -12.39
N VAL A 240 1.49 33.51 -12.82
CA VAL A 240 0.35 33.91 -13.68
C VAL A 240 0.29 33.15 -15.01
N ALA A 241 1.44 32.64 -15.48
CA ALA A 241 1.59 31.91 -16.73
C ALA A 241 1.18 30.42 -16.64
N SER A 242 1.01 29.83 -15.44
CA SER A 242 0.60 28.43 -15.32
C SER A 242 -0.92 28.31 -15.34
N LYS A 243 -1.49 28.01 -16.51
CA LYS A 243 -2.92 27.68 -16.66
C LYS A 243 -3.10 26.25 -17.16
N PRO A 244 -3.88 25.41 -16.46
CA PRO A 244 -4.58 25.69 -15.19
C PRO A 244 -3.62 25.79 -13.99
N GLN A 245 -3.88 26.74 -13.08
CA GLN A 245 -3.04 27.00 -11.90
C GLN A 245 -3.01 25.78 -10.98
N SER A 246 -1.85 25.13 -10.88
CA SER A 246 -1.68 23.96 -10.02
C SER A 246 -1.61 24.38 -8.55
N ARG A 247 -2.50 23.81 -7.72
CA ARG A 247 -2.44 23.96 -6.25
C ARG A 247 -1.07 23.55 -5.69
N LEU A 248 -0.46 22.50 -6.24
CA LEU A 248 0.83 22.00 -5.79
C LEU A 248 1.97 22.92 -6.20
N GLU A 249 1.93 23.46 -7.42
CA GLU A 249 2.93 24.43 -7.88
C GLU A 249 2.90 25.70 -7.03
N GLY A 250 1.72 26.23 -6.72
CA GLY A 250 1.60 27.39 -5.82
C GLY A 250 2.14 27.10 -4.41
N LEU A 251 1.92 25.91 -3.88
CA LEU A 251 2.53 25.50 -2.60
C LEU A 251 4.06 25.45 -2.68
N LEU A 252 4.62 24.94 -3.79
CA LEU A 252 6.08 24.89 -3.99
C LEU A 252 6.68 26.28 -4.12
N CYS A 253 6.05 27.17 -4.90
CA CYS A 253 6.46 28.56 -5.01
C CYS A 253 6.45 29.29 -3.66
N TRP A 254 5.46 28.99 -2.80
CA TRP A 254 5.41 29.55 -1.45
C TRP A 254 6.48 28.95 -0.52
N LEU A 255 6.75 27.65 -0.62
CA LEU A 255 7.76 26.97 0.20
C LEU A 255 9.20 27.37 -0.14
N LYS A 256 9.44 27.87 -1.36
CA LYS A 256 10.75 28.35 -1.82
C LYS A 256 11.39 29.40 -0.90
N ASP A 257 10.57 30.21 -0.23
CA ASP A 257 11.04 31.30 0.64
C ASP A 257 11.47 30.83 2.05
N PHE A 258 11.45 29.52 2.32
CA PHE A 258 11.83 28.94 3.60
C PHE A 258 13.08 28.09 3.48
N GLU A 259 13.87 28.05 4.55
CA GLU A 259 14.99 27.12 4.69
C GLU A 259 14.59 25.97 5.63
N GLU A 260 14.04 26.30 6.81
CA GLU A 260 13.75 25.34 7.87
C GLU A 260 12.28 24.89 7.90
N PRO A 261 12.01 23.59 8.10
CA PRO A 261 10.65 23.05 8.17
C PRO A 261 9.76 23.71 9.24
N GLU A 262 10.32 24.00 10.42
CA GLU A 262 9.59 24.58 11.55
C GLU A 262 9.05 25.98 11.24
N ASP A 263 9.80 26.77 10.47
CA ASP A 263 9.40 28.13 10.12
C ASP A 263 8.34 28.14 9.03
N ALA A 264 8.47 27.25 8.05
CA ALA A 264 7.43 27.01 7.06
C ALA A 264 6.12 26.56 7.73
N LEU A 265 6.18 25.63 8.69
CA LEU A 265 4.97 25.18 9.41
C LEU A 265 4.30 26.31 10.20
N LYS A 266 5.07 27.12 10.94
CA LYS A 266 4.51 28.27 11.68
C LYS A 266 3.82 29.25 10.74
N ALA A 267 4.49 29.62 9.64
CA ALA A 267 3.95 30.56 8.66
C ALA A 267 2.69 30.02 7.96
N ALA A 268 2.69 28.74 7.58
CA ALA A 268 1.52 28.08 6.97
C ALA A 268 0.31 28.14 7.91
N VAL A 269 0.53 27.85 9.18
CA VAL A 269 -0.53 27.82 10.17
C VAL A 269 -1.04 29.24 10.51
N GLU A 270 -0.18 30.26 10.51
CA GLU A 270 -0.59 31.67 10.63
C GLU A 270 -1.41 32.13 9.42
N LEU A 271 -1.06 31.69 8.20
CA LEU A 271 -1.82 31.99 6.99
C LEU A 271 -3.21 31.35 7.00
N MET A 272 -3.33 30.14 7.54
CA MET A 272 -4.60 29.42 7.65
C MET A 272 -5.43 29.86 8.88
N GLY A 273 -4.77 30.34 9.93
CA GLY A 273 -5.36 30.74 11.19
C GLY A 273 -5.59 32.25 11.29
N GLY A 274 -6.81 32.73 11.04
CA GLY A 274 -7.20 34.13 11.31
C GLY A 274 -6.89 34.62 12.75
N LYS A 275 -6.80 35.94 12.96
CA LYS A 275 -6.25 36.61 14.17
C LYS A 275 -7.05 36.48 15.50
N SER A 276 -7.83 35.41 15.73
CA SER A 276 -8.68 35.26 16.92
C SER A 276 -8.04 34.43 18.06
N ARG A 277 -8.43 34.71 19.32
CA ARG A 277 -7.92 34.03 20.52
C ARG A 277 -8.37 32.56 20.62
N LYS A 278 -9.58 32.23 20.13
CA LYS A 278 -10.09 30.84 20.00
C LYS A 278 -9.30 30.04 18.95
N ASN A 279 -8.52 30.72 18.12
CA ASN A 279 -7.72 30.11 17.07
C ASN A 279 -6.39 29.54 17.57
N LYS A 280 -5.82 30.04 18.69
CA LYS A 280 -4.49 29.59 19.17
C LYS A 280 -4.41 28.11 19.53
N GLU A 281 -5.42 27.53 20.18
CA GLU A 281 -5.43 26.10 20.50
C GLU A 281 -5.59 25.23 19.25
N ASN A 282 -6.44 25.66 18.30
CA ASN A 282 -6.59 24.99 17.00
C ASN A 282 -5.29 25.06 16.20
N MET A 283 -4.60 26.19 16.26
CA MET A 283 -3.28 26.43 15.66
C MET A 283 -2.24 25.43 16.18
N LYS A 284 -2.20 25.24 17.51
CA LYS A 284 -1.30 24.26 18.15
C LYS A 284 -1.62 22.82 17.73
N LYS A 285 -2.91 22.45 17.67
CA LYS A 285 -3.34 21.12 17.21
C LYS A 285 -2.97 20.88 15.74
N MET A 286 -3.12 21.91 14.90
CA MET A 286 -2.77 21.86 13.48
C MET A 286 -1.26 21.67 13.31
N LEU A 287 -0.43 22.46 14.01
CA LEU A 287 1.03 22.28 14.02
C LEU A 287 1.42 20.86 14.44
N GLN A 288 0.84 20.36 15.53
CA GLN A 288 1.12 19.00 16.00
C GLN A 288 0.73 17.93 14.97
N SER A 289 -0.42 18.10 14.31
CA SER A 289 -0.87 17.17 13.26
C SER A 289 0.06 17.20 12.04
N LEU A 290 0.50 18.39 11.63
CA LEU A 290 1.45 18.59 10.55
C LEU A 290 2.82 17.96 10.87
N SER A 291 3.35 18.20 12.07
CA SER A 291 4.60 17.59 12.52
C SER A 291 4.51 16.07 12.51
N VAL A 292 3.43 15.48 13.03
CA VAL A 292 3.21 14.02 12.97
C VAL A 292 3.16 13.53 11.53
N GLY A 293 2.48 14.24 10.63
CA GLY A 293 2.43 13.87 9.21
C GLY A 293 3.77 13.97 8.48
N MET A 294 4.74 14.71 9.02
CA MET A 294 6.11 14.77 8.49
C MET A 294 7.00 13.64 9.01
N GLU A 295 6.78 13.17 10.25
CA GLU A 295 7.55 12.05 10.83
C GLU A 295 7.43 10.77 10.01
N GLU A 296 6.36 10.62 9.23
CA GLU A 296 6.12 9.46 8.36
C GLU A 296 7.16 9.35 7.23
N TYR A 297 7.78 10.47 6.83
CA TYR A 297 8.84 10.48 5.83
C TYR A 297 10.25 10.29 6.41
N LYS A 298 10.36 10.13 7.74
CA LYS A 298 11.64 9.76 8.36
C LYS A 298 11.87 8.26 8.25
N LEU A 299 13.05 7.91 7.75
CA LEU A 299 13.47 6.53 7.56
C LEU A 299 13.59 5.82 8.91
N PRO A 300 12.81 4.74 9.16
CA PRO A 300 12.95 3.95 10.37
C PRO A 300 14.19 3.05 10.32
N ARG A 301 14.53 2.41 11.44
CA ARG A 301 15.38 1.22 11.43
C ARG A 301 14.58 0.09 10.77
N SER A 302 15.01 -0.35 9.59
CA SER A 302 14.27 -1.39 8.87
C SER A 302 14.28 -2.72 9.61
N SER A 303 13.08 -3.28 9.82
CA SER A 303 12.90 -4.62 10.35
C SER A 303 13.09 -5.72 9.30
N LEU A 304 12.82 -5.40 8.04
CA LEU A 304 12.89 -6.35 6.93
C LEU A 304 14.33 -6.75 6.55
N MET A 305 15.32 -5.94 6.92
CA MET A 305 16.72 -6.17 6.61
C MET A 305 17.23 -7.51 7.17
N GLU A 306 17.03 -7.74 8.47
CA GLU A 306 17.48 -8.98 9.13
C GLU A 306 16.70 -10.18 8.60
N PHE A 307 15.43 -10.00 8.26
CA PHE A 307 14.60 -11.05 7.67
C PHE A 307 15.06 -11.47 6.28
N PHE A 308 15.34 -10.52 5.38
CA PHE A 308 15.79 -10.87 4.03
C PHE A 308 17.17 -11.54 4.02
N ILE A 309 18.02 -11.27 5.01
CA ILE A 309 19.38 -11.84 5.09
C ILE A 309 19.39 -13.17 5.86
N HIS A 310 18.72 -13.23 7.01
CA HIS A 310 18.82 -14.33 7.97
C HIS A 310 17.53 -15.14 8.12
N GLY A 311 16.41 -14.68 7.56
CA GLY A 311 15.10 -15.31 7.72
C GLY A 311 14.52 -15.19 9.13
N VAL A 312 15.01 -14.24 9.94
CA VAL A 312 14.60 -14.03 11.34
C VAL A 312 13.83 -12.72 11.51
N ILE A 313 12.95 -12.70 12.50
CA ILE A 313 12.26 -11.48 12.91
C ILE A 313 13.17 -10.74 13.90
N PRO A 314 13.40 -9.43 13.72
CA PRO A 314 14.15 -8.65 14.69
C PRO A 314 13.50 -8.64 16.08
N LEU A 315 14.31 -8.74 17.13
CA LEU A 315 13.86 -8.75 18.53
C LEU A 315 12.95 -7.58 18.90
N PHE A 316 13.24 -6.38 18.40
CA PHE A 316 12.45 -5.19 18.71
C PHE A 316 11.01 -5.28 18.19
N LEU A 317 10.78 -5.98 17.06
CA LEU A 317 9.43 -6.24 16.56
C LEU A 317 8.71 -7.29 17.40
N VAL A 318 9.44 -8.32 17.83
CA VAL A 318 8.89 -9.35 18.72
C VAL A 318 8.43 -8.71 20.04
N GLU A 319 9.25 -7.81 20.59
CA GLU A 319 8.90 -7.04 21.79
C GLU A 319 7.71 -6.09 21.55
N GLU A 320 7.63 -5.45 20.39
CA GLU A 320 6.50 -4.58 20.03
C GLU A 320 5.18 -5.35 20.03
N PHE A 321 5.14 -6.56 19.44
CA PHE A 321 3.91 -7.35 19.30
C PHE A 321 3.69 -8.38 20.41
N MET A 322 4.55 -8.38 21.44
CA MET A 322 4.50 -9.34 22.53
C MET A 322 3.11 -9.37 23.20
N GLY A 323 2.55 -10.57 23.32
CA GLY A 323 1.22 -10.80 23.90
C GLY A 323 0.03 -10.36 23.01
N ARG A 324 0.28 -9.73 21.86
CA ARG A 324 -0.75 -9.33 20.88
C ARG A 324 -0.78 -10.23 19.65
N ILE A 325 0.39 -10.63 19.16
CA ILE A 325 0.54 -11.55 18.03
C ILE A 325 1.46 -12.71 18.46
N PRO A 326 1.02 -13.98 18.34
CA PRO A 326 1.87 -15.12 18.65
C PRO A 326 3.13 -15.18 17.77
N ASP A 327 4.26 -15.61 18.33
CA ASP A 327 5.56 -15.64 17.62
C ASP A 327 5.51 -16.46 16.32
N TRP A 328 4.83 -17.61 16.33
CA TRP A 328 4.66 -18.42 15.12
C TRP A 328 3.92 -17.64 14.03
N MET A 329 2.95 -16.82 14.41
CA MET A 329 2.14 -16.03 13.48
C MET A 329 2.93 -14.85 12.94
N GLN A 330 3.74 -14.19 13.78
CA GLN A 330 4.62 -13.11 13.37
C GLN A 330 5.53 -13.55 12.20
N LEU A 331 6.14 -14.74 12.31
CA LEU A 331 7.01 -15.25 11.24
C LEU A 331 6.23 -15.55 9.95
N ARG A 332 5.03 -16.11 10.08
CA ARG A 332 4.19 -16.44 8.91
C ARG A 332 3.62 -15.20 8.23
N VAL A 333 3.33 -14.15 8.98
CA VAL A 333 3.00 -12.84 8.43
C VAL A 333 4.19 -12.32 7.66
N MET A 334 5.38 -12.24 8.27
CA MET A 334 6.58 -11.70 7.61
C MET A 334 6.97 -12.46 6.33
N GLN A 335 6.74 -13.78 6.30
CA GLN A 335 6.90 -14.63 5.11
C GLN A 335 5.81 -14.47 4.04
N ALA A 336 4.81 -13.62 4.26
CA ALA A 336 3.61 -13.44 3.43
C ALA A 336 2.71 -14.69 3.29
N TRP A 337 2.83 -15.65 4.22
CA TRP A 337 2.00 -16.86 4.28
C TRP A 337 0.62 -16.58 4.87
N LEU A 338 0.51 -15.54 5.70
CA LEU A 338 -0.77 -15.04 6.22
C LEU A 338 -1.11 -13.69 5.59
N PRO A 339 -2.35 -13.45 5.16
CA PRO A 339 -2.76 -12.16 4.65
C PRO A 339 -2.81 -11.11 5.77
N GLY A 340 -2.60 -9.84 5.41
CA GLY A 340 -2.67 -8.72 6.35
C GLY A 340 -4.03 -8.60 7.04
N ASP A 341 -5.09 -8.99 6.32
CA ASP A 341 -6.44 -9.13 6.84
C ASP A 341 -6.55 -9.98 8.12
N THR A 342 -5.66 -10.97 8.32
CA THR A 342 -5.64 -11.76 9.57
C THR A 342 -5.18 -10.91 10.76
N LEU A 343 -4.28 -9.95 10.54
CA LEU A 343 -3.88 -8.96 11.56
C LEU A 343 -5.04 -8.01 11.88
N ASP A 344 -5.81 -7.58 10.88
CA ASP A 344 -6.97 -6.69 11.10
C ASP A 344 -8.05 -7.36 11.94
N VAL A 345 -8.29 -8.65 11.67
CA VAL A 345 -9.18 -9.46 12.49
C VAL A 345 -8.63 -9.54 13.91
N LEU A 346 -7.37 -9.95 14.08
CA LEU A 346 -6.77 -10.19 15.40
C LEU A 346 -6.66 -8.93 16.26
N LEU A 347 -6.24 -7.81 15.67
CA LEU A 347 -5.89 -6.59 16.39
C LEU A 347 -7.02 -5.56 16.42
N LEU A 348 -7.85 -5.50 15.37
CA LEU A 348 -8.85 -4.44 15.20
C LEU A 348 -10.29 -4.97 15.22
N HIS A 349 -10.49 -6.30 15.20
CA HIS A 349 -11.80 -6.94 15.05
C HIS A 349 -12.58 -6.41 13.84
N ARG A 350 -11.89 -6.16 12.73
CA ARG A 350 -12.49 -5.60 11.50
C ARG A 350 -11.99 -6.38 10.29
N LEU A 351 -12.81 -6.42 9.24
CA LEU A 351 -12.41 -6.97 7.96
C LEU A 351 -13.07 -6.19 6.82
N SER A 352 -12.26 -5.59 5.94
CA SER A 352 -12.78 -4.93 4.73
C SER A 352 -12.84 -5.93 3.59
N LEU A 353 -14.04 -6.36 3.20
CA LEU A 353 -14.21 -7.39 2.18
C LEU A 353 -13.94 -6.84 0.78
N SER A 354 -13.49 -7.71 -0.12
CA SER A 354 -13.33 -7.38 -1.53
C SER A 354 -14.68 -7.13 -2.19
N THR A 355 -14.76 -6.14 -3.07
CA THR A 355 -15.92 -5.87 -3.90
C THR A 355 -15.57 -6.20 -5.35
N PRO A 356 -15.82 -7.44 -5.83
CA PRO A 356 -15.66 -7.77 -7.25
C PRO A 356 -16.74 -7.10 -8.09
N VAL A 357 -16.64 -7.25 -9.41
CA VAL A 357 -17.70 -6.84 -10.34
C VAL A 357 -18.99 -7.58 -10.01
N ASP A 358 -20.01 -6.84 -9.62
CA ASP A 358 -21.24 -7.37 -9.06
C ASP A 358 -22.37 -6.34 -9.21
N HIS A 359 -23.60 -6.81 -9.44
CA HIS A 359 -24.74 -5.93 -9.66
C HIS A 359 -25.40 -5.54 -8.33
N LYS A 360 -25.77 -4.26 -8.18
CA LYS A 360 -26.36 -3.74 -6.93
C LYS A 360 -27.62 -4.48 -6.47
N ASP A 361 -28.41 -4.98 -7.43
CA ASP A 361 -29.67 -5.66 -7.15
C ASP A 361 -29.49 -7.12 -6.71
N LEU A 362 -28.28 -7.67 -6.82
CA LEU A 362 -27.92 -8.98 -6.31
C LEU A 362 -27.33 -8.86 -4.90
N PRO A 363 -27.51 -9.89 -4.03
CA PRO A 363 -26.80 -9.96 -2.76
C PRO A 363 -25.29 -9.98 -2.96
N SER A 364 -24.53 -9.46 -1.99
CA SER A 364 -23.07 -9.52 -2.03
C SER A 364 -22.57 -10.97 -2.14
N VAL A 365 -21.66 -11.23 -3.08
CA VAL A 365 -21.00 -12.55 -3.23
C VAL A 365 -20.26 -12.97 -1.95
N ASN A 366 -19.87 -12.02 -1.11
CA ASN A 366 -19.19 -12.29 0.16
C ASN A 366 -20.07 -13.04 1.17
N LEU A 367 -21.40 -13.10 0.95
CA LEU A 367 -22.31 -13.90 1.76
C LEU A 367 -22.00 -15.40 1.66
N THR A 368 -21.61 -15.87 0.47
CA THR A 368 -21.33 -17.29 0.22
C THR A 368 -20.17 -17.81 1.07
N SER A 369 -19.15 -16.98 1.31
CA SER A 369 -17.97 -17.34 2.10
C SER A 369 -18.06 -16.93 3.58
N ARG A 370 -19.19 -16.36 4.04
CA ARG A 370 -19.36 -15.94 5.43
C ARG A 370 -19.20 -17.08 6.44
N PRO A 371 -19.76 -18.29 6.25
CA PRO A 371 -19.59 -19.39 7.21
C PRO A 371 -18.11 -19.73 7.45
N LEU A 372 -17.31 -19.77 6.38
CA LEU A 372 -15.86 -20.00 6.47
C LEU A 372 -15.15 -18.90 7.27
N ARG A 373 -15.50 -17.63 7.03
CA ARG A 373 -14.94 -16.51 7.78
C ARG A 373 -15.33 -16.54 9.25
N GLN A 374 -16.55 -16.95 9.59
CA GLN A 374 -16.97 -17.08 10.98
C GLN A 374 -16.13 -18.10 11.76
N VAL A 375 -15.79 -19.23 11.13
CA VAL A 375 -14.87 -20.23 11.71
C VAL A 375 -13.47 -19.65 11.84
N MET A 376 -12.96 -18.96 10.82
CA MET A 376 -11.67 -18.27 10.87
C MET A 376 -11.61 -17.26 12.02
N TYR A 377 -12.65 -16.43 12.22
CA TYR A 377 -12.71 -15.51 13.36
C TYR A 377 -12.66 -16.25 14.70
N GLY A 378 -13.30 -17.42 14.80
CA GLY A 378 -13.26 -18.24 16.02
C GLY A 378 -11.86 -18.79 16.31
N LEU A 379 -11.11 -19.17 15.27
CA LEU A 379 -9.72 -19.62 15.40
C LEU A 379 -8.78 -18.46 15.79
N VAL A 380 -8.99 -17.27 15.22
CA VAL A 380 -8.14 -16.10 15.44
C VAL A 380 -8.41 -15.44 16.79
N LEU A 381 -9.68 -15.26 17.17
CA LEU A 381 -10.06 -14.53 18.39
C LEU A 381 -10.22 -15.43 19.62
N GLY A 382 -10.19 -16.75 19.43
CA GLY A 382 -10.40 -17.71 20.49
C GLY A 382 -11.82 -17.69 21.06
N LYS A 383 -12.00 -18.33 22.23
CA LYS A 383 -13.32 -18.66 22.81
C LYS A 383 -14.13 -17.48 23.33
N GLU A 384 -13.59 -16.27 23.27
CA GLU A 384 -14.27 -15.11 23.83
C GLU A 384 -15.43 -14.69 22.91
N THR A 385 -16.63 -15.12 23.27
CA THR A 385 -17.86 -14.91 22.50
C THR A 385 -18.37 -13.46 22.52
N SER A 386 -17.69 -12.57 23.26
CA SER A 386 -18.02 -11.15 23.32
C SER A 386 -17.57 -10.41 22.05
N TYR A 387 -16.52 -10.91 21.38
CA TYR A 387 -15.99 -10.28 20.18
C TYR A 387 -16.90 -10.50 18.97
N LYS A 388 -17.11 -9.43 18.23
CA LYS A 388 -17.73 -9.44 16.90
C LYS A 388 -16.75 -8.81 15.94
N VAL A 389 -16.58 -9.43 14.78
CA VAL A 389 -15.80 -8.85 13.70
C VAL A 389 -16.71 -7.95 12.88
N GLU A 390 -16.32 -6.70 12.70
CA GLU A 390 -17.02 -5.76 11.84
C GLU A 390 -16.56 -5.97 10.39
N GLU A 391 -17.41 -6.63 9.59
CA GLU A 391 -17.22 -6.77 8.15
C GLU A 391 -17.69 -5.50 7.43
N ARG A 392 -16.85 -4.95 6.54
CA ARG A 392 -17.27 -3.90 5.61
C ARG A 392 -17.62 -4.55 4.28
N ASP A 393 -18.89 -4.47 3.92
CA ASP A 393 -19.44 -5.09 2.72
C ASP A 393 -20.53 -4.21 2.12
N ARG A 394 -20.94 -4.50 0.88
CA ARG A 394 -22.00 -3.75 0.21
C ARG A 394 -23.40 -4.26 0.57
N GLU A 395 -24.34 -3.33 0.67
CA GLU A 395 -25.78 -3.58 0.56
C GLU A 395 -26.33 -2.63 -0.53
N GLY A 396 -26.68 -3.18 -1.69
CA GLY A 396 -26.88 -2.37 -2.88
C GLY A 396 -25.59 -1.64 -3.27
N LEU A 397 -25.66 -0.31 -3.33
CA LEU A 397 -24.52 0.59 -3.56
C LEU A 397 -23.92 1.16 -2.27
N GLN A 398 -24.53 0.88 -1.12
CA GLN A 398 -24.07 1.44 0.15
C GLN A 398 -23.05 0.52 0.80
N LEU A 399 -21.96 1.10 1.30
CA LEU A 399 -21.06 0.40 2.21
C LEU A 399 -21.74 0.25 3.57
N LYS A 400 -21.74 -0.96 4.11
CA LYS A 400 -22.29 -1.31 5.43
C LYS A 400 -21.23 -1.93 6.31
N PHE A 401 -21.40 -1.70 7.61
CA PHE A 401 -20.57 -2.25 8.67
C PHE A 401 -21.40 -3.30 9.41
N ILE A 402 -21.08 -4.58 9.18
CA ILE A 402 -21.89 -5.71 9.60
C ILE A 402 -21.14 -6.45 10.72
N ARG A 403 -21.74 -6.53 11.90
CA ARG A 403 -21.13 -7.21 13.05
C ARG A 403 -21.38 -8.72 12.99
N ILE A 404 -20.35 -9.47 12.63
CA ILE A 404 -20.39 -10.91 12.50
C ILE A 404 -19.88 -11.58 13.76
N LYS A 405 -20.63 -12.59 14.24
CA LYS A 405 -20.22 -13.41 15.37
C LYS A 405 -19.30 -14.53 14.90
N PRO A 406 -18.16 -14.74 15.57
CA PRO A 406 -17.36 -15.95 15.39
C PRO A 406 -18.20 -17.21 15.61
N THR A 407 -17.88 -18.26 14.87
CA THR A 407 -18.50 -19.58 15.03
C THR A 407 -17.45 -20.58 15.46
N PHE A 408 -17.80 -21.41 16.42
CA PHE A 408 -16.90 -22.41 16.98
C PHE A 408 -17.45 -23.80 16.69
N SER A 409 -16.84 -24.44 15.70
CA SER A 409 -17.05 -25.86 15.45
C SER A 409 -16.53 -26.69 16.64
N ARG A 410 -16.95 -27.95 16.78
CA ARG A 410 -16.62 -28.78 17.96
C ARG A 410 -15.11 -28.92 18.15
N VAL A 411 -14.38 -29.04 17.03
CA VAL A 411 -12.92 -29.12 17.02
C VAL A 411 -12.29 -27.75 17.19
N ALA A 412 -12.79 -26.70 16.53
CA ALA A 412 -12.27 -25.34 16.66
C ALA A 412 -12.29 -24.84 18.12
N GLN A 413 -13.25 -25.29 18.94
CA GLN A 413 -13.29 -25.00 20.38
C GLN A 413 -12.14 -25.60 21.19
N ARG A 414 -11.36 -26.53 20.65
CA ARG A 414 -10.21 -27.12 21.37
C ARG A 414 -8.91 -26.45 21.00
N LEU A 415 -8.88 -25.82 19.83
CA LEU A 415 -7.70 -25.14 19.31
C LEU A 415 -7.53 -23.77 19.98
N GLN A 416 -6.28 -23.37 20.17
CA GLN A 416 -5.90 -22.07 20.69
C GLN A 416 -4.99 -21.40 19.68
N LEU A 417 -5.12 -20.07 19.53
CA LEU A 417 -4.31 -19.32 18.57
C LEU A 417 -2.81 -19.56 18.78
N ASN A 418 -2.33 -19.56 20.02
CA ASN A 418 -0.91 -19.71 20.34
C ASN A 418 -0.30 -21.04 19.89
N SER A 419 -1.09 -22.12 19.82
CA SER A 419 -0.65 -23.45 19.39
C SER A 419 -1.35 -23.91 18.10
N LEU A 420 -2.02 -23.02 17.37
CA LEU A 420 -2.81 -23.40 16.20
C LEU A 420 -1.96 -24.06 15.10
N HIS A 421 -0.70 -23.65 15.00
CA HIS A 421 0.28 -24.22 14.07
C HIS A 421 0.69 -25.67 14.41
N GLU A 422 0.41 -26.13 15.64
CA GLU A 422 0.70 -27.47 16.15
C GLU A 422 -0.51 -28.42 16.01
N ALA A 423 -1.68 -27.91 15.63
CA ALA A 423 -2.90 -28.72 15.50
C ALA A 423 -2.70 -29.92 14.58
N GLU A 424 -3.26 -31.07 14.94
CA GLU A 424 -3.12 -32.31 14.15
C GLU A 424 -3.81 -32.19 12.79
N LEU A 425 -3.31 -32.90 11.77
CA LEU A 425 -3.89 -32.84 10.42
C LEU A 425 -5.36 -33.25 10.41
N SER A 426 -5.74 -34.25 11.21
CA SER A 426 -7.12 -34.68 11.37
C SER A 426 -8.01 -33.60 11.97
N GLU A 427 -7.48 -32.80 12.92
CA GLU A 427 -8.23 -31.69 13.52
C GLU A 427 -8.41 -30.55 12.51
N ARG A 428 -7.35 -30.21 11.76
CA ARG A 428 -7.41 -29.20 10.68
C ARG A 428 -8.44 -29.58 9.62
N LEU A 429 -8.40 -30.83 9.16
CA LEU A 429 -9.37 -31.34 8.20
C LEU A 429 -10.80 -31.26 8.74
N GLN A 430 -11.01 -31.70 9.99
CA GLN A 430 -12.33 -31.68 10.60
C GLN A 430 -12.87 -30.25 10.74
N VAL A 431 -12.05 -29.27 11.09
CA VAL A 431 -12.45 -27.85 11.12
C VAL A 431 -12.92 -27.37 9.74
N LEU A 432 -12.21 -27.73 8.67
CA LEU A 432 -12.60 -27.37 7.31
C LEU A 432 -13.91 -28.03 6.87
N LEU A 433 -14.07 -29.32 7.17
CA LEU A 433 -15.30 -30.05 6.85
C LEU A 433 -16.50 -29.47 7.61
N GLU A 434 -16.35 -29.21 8.91
CA GLU A 434 -17.40 -28.58 9.74
C GLU A 434 -17.76 -27.17 9.25
N ALA A 435 -16.82 -26.44 8.64
CA ALA A 435 -17.05 -25.11 8.10
C ALA A 435 -17.77 -25.12 6.74
N LEU A 436 -17.60 -26.19 5.95
CA LEU A 436 -18.22 -26.35 4.62
C LEU A 436 -19.64 -26.91 4.68
N GLY A 437 -20.04 -27.54 5.79
CA GLY A 437 -21.37 -28.14 5.99
C GLY A 437 -21.34 -29.64 5.75
#